data_AF-A0A844C3M2-F1
#
_entry.id   AF-A0A844C3M2-F1
#
_cell.length_a   1.000
_cell.length_b   1.000
_cell.length_c   1.000
_cell.angle_alpha   90.00
_cell.angle_beta   90.00
_cell.angle_gamma   90.00
#
_symmetry.space_group_name_H-M   'P 1'
#
loop_
_entity.id
_entity.type
_entity.pdbx_description
1 polymer ?
#
loop_
_entity_poly.entity_id
_entity_poly.type
_entity_poly.pdbx_seq_one_letter_code
_entity_poly.pdbx_strand_id
1 'polypeptide(L)'
;MIKISDFGLIKKTNSQLTSIQTEFKGSFNDPALITDGFQSYNILHETYALTRVVSFVLTGKTNLNNIQDNILKKFINKGLSSNKAERFQSVDELLQAITQL
;
A
#
# COMPACT_ATOMS: atom_id res chain seq x y z
N MET A 1 21.96 -1.54 2.78
CA MET A 1 21.35 -1.13 1.50
C MET A 1 20.18 -2.05 1.22
N ILE A 2 18.98 -1.52 1.05
CA ILE A 2 17.76 -2.30 0.72
C ILE A 2 17.46 -2.05 -0.76
N LYS A 3 17.09 -3.11 -1.50
CA LYS A 3 16.72 -3.04 -2.92
C LYS A 3 15.41 -3.79 -3.14
N ILE A 4 14.55 -3.25 -4.00
CA ILE A 4 13.39 -3.98 -4.52
C ILE A 4 13.92 -4.94 -5.59
N SER A 5 13.65 -6.23 -5.44
CA SER A 5 14.20 -7.28 -6.30
C SER A 5 13.16 -8.08 -7.07
N ASP A 6 11.87 -7.94 -6.72
CA ASP A 6 10.79 -8.66 -7.37
C ASP A 6 9.83 -7.69 -8.07
N PHE A 7 9.68 -7.86 -9.37
CA PHE A 7 8.79 -7.10 -10.23
C PHE A 7 7.83 -8.02 -11.02
N GLY A 8 7.69 -9.29 -10.62
CA GLY A 8 6.88 -10.29 -11.35
C GLY A 8 5.40 -9.95 -11.45
N LEU A 9 4.91 -9.04 -10.59
CA LEU A 9 3.51 -8.58 -10.54
C LEU A 9 3.34 -7.09 -10.90
N ILE A 10 4.36 -6.45 -11.50
CA ILE A 10 4.28 -5.02 -11.84
C ILE A 10 3.20 -4.74 -12.91
N LYS A 11 2.39 -3.70 -12.68
CA LYS A 11 1.44 -3.21 -13.67
C LYS A 11 2.00 -1.98 -14.39
N LYS A 12 2.02 -2.02 -15.72
CA LYS A 12 2.35 -0.83 -16.53
C LYS A 12 1.15 0.13 -16.54
N THR A 13 1.41 1.42 -16.30
CA THR A 13 0.41 2.49 -16.12
C THR A 13 -0.61 2.60 -17.26
N ASN A 14 -0.21 2.24 -18.49
CA ASN A 14 -1.05 2.31 -19.70
C ASN A 14 -1.50 0.94 -20.24
N SER A 15 -1.30 -0.15 -19.48
CA SER A 15 -1.74 -1.47 -19.93
C SER A 15 -3.23 -1.64 -19.69
N GLN A 16 -4.03 -1.57 -20.76
CA GLN A 16 -5.46 -1.92 -20.74
C GLN A 16 -5.71 -3.44 -20.64
N LEU A 17 -4.64 -4.24 -20.76
CA LEU A 17 -4.68 -5.69 -20.65
C LEU A 17 -4.57 -6.11 -19.18
N THR A 18 -5.66 -6.00 -18.44
CA THR A 18 -5.87 -6.84 -17.26
C THR A 18 -7.11 -7.66 -17.54
N SER A 19 -6.93 -8.94 -17.83
CA SER A 19 -8.05 -9.89 -17.91
C SER A 19 -8.90 -9.75 -16.64
N ILE A 20 -10.22 -9.76 -16.80
CA ILE A 20 -11.22 -9.76 -15.71
C ILE A 20 -10.94 -10.91 -14.72
N GLN A 21 -10.15 -11.92 -15.11
CA GLN A 21 -9.74 -13.09 -14.32
C GLN A 21 -8.27 -13.05 -13.84
N THR A 22 -7.69 -11.88 -13.58
CA THR A 22 -6.34 -11.85 -12.98
C THR A 22 -6.42 -12.38 -11.55
N GLU A 23 -5.80 -13.53 -11.28
CA GLU A 23 -5.69 -14.08 -9.93
C GLU A 23 -5.08 -13.04 -8.98
N PHE A 24 -5.72 -12.85 -7.82
CA PHE A 24 -5.23 -11.94 -6.79
C PHE A 24 -3.98 -12.51 -6.13
N LYS A 25 -2.82 -12.14 -6.64
CA LYS A 25 -1.51 -12.54 -6.13
C LYS A 25 -0.85 -11.37 -5.39
N GLY A 26 0.13 -11.69 -4.53
CA GLY A 26 0.85 -10.70 -3.74
C GLY A 26 0.43 -10.68 -2.26
N SER A 27 1.20 -9.94 -1.47
CA SER A 27 1.00 -9.75 -0.03
C SER A 27 0.76 -8.28 0.26
N PHE A 28 -0.05 -8.00 1.29
CA PHE A 28 -0.40 -6.63 1.70
C PHE A 28 -1.23 -5.82 0.67
N ASN A 29 -1.86 -6.51 -0.28
CA ASN A 29 -2.75 -5.87 -1.25
C ASN A 29 -3.87 -5.08 -0.57
N ASP A 30 -4.29 -3.99 -1.21
CA ASP A 30 -5.47 -3.23 -0.79
C ASP A 30 -6.74 -4.07 -0.97
N PRO A 31 -7.54 -4.29 0.10
CA PRO A 31 -8.80 -5.02 0.02
C PRO A 31 -9.78 -4.45 -1.00
N ALA A 32 -9.73 -3.14 -1.29
CA ALA A 32 -10.60 -2.51 -2.28
C ALA A 32 -10.43 -3.10 -3.69
N LEU A 33 -9.28 -3.70 -4.02
CA LEU A 33 -9.07 -4.34 -5.32
C LEU A 33 -9.89 -5.63 -5.50
N ILE A 34 -10.39 -6.22 -4.42
CA ILE A 34 -11.29 -7.38 -4.49
C ILE A 34 -12.63 -6.96 -5.08
N THR A 35 -13.12 -5.76 -4.73
CA THR A 35 -14.39 -5.21 -5.21
C THR A 35 -14.23 -4.44 -6.51
N ASP A 36 -13.19 -3.63 -6.62
CA ASP A 36 -12.98 -2.69 -7.73
C ASP A 36 -12.28 -3.37 -8.93
N GLY A 37 -11.73 -4.57 -8.69
CA GLY A 37 -10.96 -5.34 -9.64
C GLY A 37 -9.53 -4.80 -9.85
N PHE A 38 -8.61 -5.70 -10.21
CA PHE A 38 -7.19 -5.36 -10.40
C PHE A 38 -6.95 -4.37 -11.56
N GLN A 39 -7.92 -4.23 -12.47
CA GLN A 39 -7.90 -3.20 -13.51
C GLN A 39 -7.86 -1.77 -12.93
N SER A 40 -8.42 -1.56 -11.73
CA SER A 40 -8.41 -0.26 -11.04
C SER A 40 -7.09 0.05 -10.32
N TYR A 41 -6.16 -0.92 -10.28
CA TYR A 41 -4.87 -0.77 -9.61
C TYR A 41 -4.11 0.47 -10.09
N ASN A 42 -3.68 1.28 -9.12
CA ASN A 42 -3.08 2.60 -9.29
C ASN A 42 -2.22 2.95 -8.06
N ILE A 43 -1.70 4.18 -8.03
CA ILE A 43 -0.78 4.65 -6.98
C ILE A 43 -1.36 4.59 -5.56
N LEU A 44 -2.68 4.71 -5.37
CA LEU A 44 -3.31 4.67 -4.05
C LEU A 44 -3.35 3.25 -3.46
N HIS A 45 -3.30 2.24 -4.33
CA HIS A 45 -3.17 0.84 -3.93
C HIS A 45 -1.70 0.49 -3.62
N GLU A 46 -0.75 1.09 -4.36
CA GLU A 46 0.69 1.00 -4.07
C GLU A 46 1.04 1.64 -2.73
N THR A 47 0.60 2.87 -2.47
CA THR A 47 0.89 3.57 -1.20
C THR A 47 0.25 2.88 0.01
N TYR A 48 -0.91 2.22 -0.17
CA TYR A 48 -1.49 1.34 0.85
C TYR A 48 -0.57 0.16 1.18
N ALA A 49 -0.11 -0.58 0.15
CA ALA A 49 0.77 -1.73 0.34
C ALA A 49 2.11 -1.31 0.97
N LEU A 50 2.70 -0.20 0.53
CA LEU A 50 3.92 0.35 1.11
C LEU A 50 3.74 0.76 2.57
N THR A 51 2.61 1.37 2.93
CA THR A 51 2.28 1.68 4.33
C THR A 51 2.32 0.41 5.19
N ARG A 52 1.77 -0.70 4.69
CA ARG A 52 1.83 -2.00 5.40
C ARG A 52 3.25 -2.54 5.51
N VAL A 53 4.06 -2.45 4.45
CA VAL A 53 5.47 -2.88 4.47
C VAL A 53 6.25 -2.10 5.51
N VAL A 54 6.15 -0.76 5.51
CA VAL A 54 6.83 0.12 6.47
C VAL A 54 6.39 -0.22 7.89
N SER A 55 5.09 -0.36 8.12
CA SER A 55 4.55 -0.71 9.44
C SER A 55 5.06 -2.07 9.93
N PHE A 56 5.18 -3.05 9.02
CA PHE A 56 5.75 -4.35 9.32
C PHE A 56 7.24 -4.26 9.64
N VAL A 57 8.03 -3.49 8.88
CA VAL A 57 9.46 -3.28 9.15
C VAL A 57 9.69 -2.63 10.52
N LEU A 58 8.86 -1.66 10.89
CA LEU A 58 9.00 -0.95 12.17
C LEU A 58 8.55 -1.76 13.38
N THR A 59 7.52 -2.61 13.22
CA THR A 59 6.89 -3.27 14.37
C THR A 59 7.09 -4.78 14.44
N GLY A 60 7.51 -5.41 13.33
CA GLY A 60 7.51 -6.85 13.14
C GLY A 60 6.10 -7.48 13.08
N LYS A 61 5.03 -6.67 13.07
CA LYS A 61 3.64 -7.14 13.17
C LYS A 61 2.91 -6.97 11.84
N THR A 62 2.15 -7.99 11.47
CA THR A 62 1.22 -7.93 10.33
C THR A 62 -0.15 -7.38 10.71
N ASN A 63 -0.54 -7.54 11.99
CA ASN A 63 -1.75 -6.99 12.58
C ASN A 63 -1.46 -5.63 13.23
N LEU A 64 -2.19 -4.60 12.80
CA LEU A 64 -1.95 -3.21 13.18
C LEU A 64 -3.01 -2.65 14.16
N ASN A 65 -3.83 -3.50 14.78
CA ASN A 65 -4.93 -3.05 15.65
C ASN A 65 -4.45 -2.43 16.98
N ASN A 66 -3.28 -2.85 17.49
CA ASN A 66 -2.77 -2.49 18.82
C ASN A 66 -1.44 -1.71 18.74
N ILE A 67 -1.40 -0.66 17.92
CA ILE A 67 -0.25 0.26 17.84
C ILE A 67 -0.38 1.30 18.96
N GLN A 68 0.61 1.32 19.87
CA GLN A 68 0.65 2.26 21.00
C GLN A 68 1.26 3.61 20.61
N ASP A 69 2.16 3.62 19.63
CA ASP A 69 2.80 4.84 19.15
C ASP A 69 1.80 5.70 18.37
N ASN A 70 1.55 6.91 18.87
CA ASN A 70 0.59 7.84 18.28
C ASN A 70 1.02 8.38 16.91
N ILE A 71 2.31 8.54 16.66
CA ILE A 71 2.85 9.02 15.39
C ILE A 71 2.69 7.93 14.34
N LEU A 72 3.12 6.71 14.65
CA LEU A 72 2.96 5.55 13.78
C LEU A 72 1.47 5.24 13.52
N LYS A 73 0.61 5.38 14.54
CA LYS A 73 -0.84 5.19 14.38
C LYS A 73 -1.44 6.20 13.41
N LYS A 74 -1.04 7.48 13.45
CA LYS A 74 -1.48 8.49 12.49
C LYS A 74 -1.03 8.15 11.07
N PHE A 75 0.23 7.72 10.90
CA PHE A 75 0.76 7.27 9.62
C PHE A 75 -0.04 6.09 9.05
N ILE A 76 -0.27 5.06 9.86
CA ILE A 76 -1.05 3.87 9.48
C ILE A 76 -2.49 4.25 9.11
N ASN A 77 -3.16 5.05 9.94
CA ASN A 77 -4.55 5.45 9.69
C ASN A 77 -4.69 6.22 8.38
N LYS A 78 -3.72 7.11 8.07
CA LYS A 78 -3.70 7.83 6.80
C LYS A 78 -3.49 6.87 5.62
N GLY A 79 -2.44 6.06 5.66
CA GLY A 79 -2.10 5.18 4.54
C GLY A 79 -3.10 4.04 4.31
N LEU A 80 -3.79 3.58 5.36
CA LEU A 80 -4.78 2.49 5.29
C LEU A 80 -6.23 2.98 5.34
N SER A 81 -6.50 4.28 5.22
CA SER A 81 -7.86 4.83 5.26
C SER A 81 -8.77 4.14 4.23
N SER A 82 -10.02 3.86 4.58
CA SER A 82 -11.02 3.38 3.61
C SER A 82 -11.36 4.47 2.58
N ASN A 83 -11.23 5.75 2.96
CA ASN A 83 -11.38 6.87 2.05
C ASN A 83 -10.09 7.08 1.25
N LYS A 84 -10.12 6.76 -0.05
CA LYS A 84 -8.97 6.89 -0.95
C LYS A 84 -8.42 8.32 -1.05
N ALA A 85 -9.26 9.34 -0.86
CA ALA A 85 -8.85 10.74 -0.89
C ALA A 85 -8.00 11.16 0.31
N GLU A 86 -8.10 10.44 1.43
CA GLU A 86 -7.32 10.72 2.65
C GLU A 86 -5.96 10.01 2.66
N ARG A 87 -5.74 9.07 1.74
CA ARG A 87 -4.48 8.32 1.64
C ARG A 87 -3.34 9.16 1.11
N PHE A 88 -2.13 8.63 1.19
CA PHE A 88 -0.98 9.19 0.47
C PHE A 88 -1.21 9.11 -1.03
N GLN A 89 -1.23 10.27 -1.68
CA GLN A 89 -1.52 10.43 -3.10
C GLN A 89 -0.30 10.15 -3.98
N SER A 90 0.91 10.16 -3.39
CA SER A 90 2.15 9.83 -4.08
C SER A 90 3.15 9.12 -3.15
N VAL A 91 4.16 8.49 -3.76
CA VAL A 91 5.30 7.92 -3.02
C VAL A 91 6.12 9.02 -2.32
N ASP A 92 6.21 10.21 -2.91
CA ASP A 92 6.92 11.33 -2.29
C ASP A 92 6.23 11.80 -1.01
N GLU A 93 4.90 11.87 -1.01
CA GLU A 93 4.12 12.21 0.20
C GLU A 93 4.29 11.15 1.28
N LEU A 94 4.27 9.87 0.90
CA LEU A 94 4.55 8.76 1.81
C LEU A 94 5.96 8.88 2.39
N LEU A 95 6.96 9.17 1.56
CA LEU A 95 8.35 9.31 1.98
C LEU A 95 8.52 10.45 2.99
N GLN A 96 7.90 11.60 2.73
CA GLN A 96 7.89 12.73 3.67
C GLN A 96 7.29 12.32 5.02
N ALA A 97 6.20 11.55 5.02
CA ALA A 97 5.61 11.06 6.27
C ALA A 97 6.53 10.06 6.99
N ILE A 98 7.22 9.19 6.27
CA ILE A 98 8.19 8.25 6.84
C ILE A 98 9.36 8.98 7.50
N THR A 99 9.84 10.09 6.93
CA THR A 99 10.92 10.87 7.55
C THR A 99 10.53 11.56 8.86
N GLN A 100 9.24 11.59 9.18
CA GLN A 100 8.69 12.15 10.42
C GLN A 100 8.28 11.08 11.44
N LEU A 101 8.42 9.79 11.10
CA LEU A 101 8.25 8.65 12.01
C LEU A 101 9.47 8.52 12.93
#